data_AF-A0A6H5H1C3-F1
#
_entry.id   AF-A0A6H5H1C3-F1
#
_cell.length_a   1.000
_cell.length_b   1.000
_cell.length_c   1.000
_cell.angle_alpha   90.00
_cell.angle_beta   90.00
_cell.angle_gamma   90.00
#
_symmetry.space_group_name_H-M   'P 1'
#
loop_
_entity.id
_entity.type
_entity.pdbx_description
1 polymer ?
#
loop_
_entity_poly.entity_id
_entity_poly.type
_entity_poly.pdbx_seq_one_letter_code
_entity_poly.pdbx_strand_id
1 'polypeptide(L)'
;MVRLKVKKTCRLLVVIIGALVYAFWRQGGDWVDYQTELSAEKWIKEMELVRMLAEREIHRRGQSNLQTKGRPWYMAGGTVTPSQTAGEESGLWPEQDPGDDRITNQLMFRPPRLPDVMKPKLKTILLSNGLRTWTGVIRGGDVFSKCPVKSCKLTLDKSESRTADAILFKDKFVHPGHSQINRQVN
;
A
#
# COMPACT_ATOMS: atom_id res chain seq x y z
N MET A 1 59.69 67.57 39.70
CA MET A 1 58.28 67.26 40.06
C MET A 1 57.42 67.43 38.81
N VAL A 2 57.15 66.36 38.05
CA VAL A 2 56.25 66.40 36.87
C VAL A 2 55.39 65.14 36.88
N ARG A 3 54.10 65.33 37.17
CA ARG A 3 53.05 64.29 37.16
C ARG A 3 52.85 63.79 35.72
N LEU A 4 53.35 62.60 35.41
CA LEU A 4 53.02 61.91 34.16
C LEU A 4 51.59 61.34 34.24
N LYS A 5 50.77 61.73 33.26
CA LYS A 5 49.32 61.51 33.15
C LYS A 5 48.97 60.02 32.97
N VAL A 6 48.64 59.32 34.05
CA VAL A 6 48.15 57.91 34.04
C VAL A 6 46.67 57.77 33.59
N LYS A 7 46.05 58.81 33.00
CA LYS A 7 44.60 58.80 32.70
C LYS A 7 44.22 58.49 31.23
N LYS A 8 45.16 58.46 30.29
CA LYS A 8 44.85 58.23 28.85
C LYS A 8 45.10 56.81 28.36
N THR A 9 46.02 56.07 28.97
CA THR A 9 46.37 54.70 28.60
C THR A 9 45.30 53.67 29.01
N CYS A 10 44.61 53.89 30.13
CA CYS A 10 43.59 52.97 30.63
C CYS A 10 42.30 52.98 29.78
N ARG A 11 41.90 54.15 29.24
CA ARG A 11 40.72 54.24 28.35
C ARG A 11 40.97 53.57 26.99
N LEU A 12 42.19 53.64 26.47
CA LEU A 12 42.52 53.01 25.20
C LEU A 12 42.51 51.47 25.32
N LEU A 13 43.02 50.93 26.42
CA LEU A 13 42.99 49.49 26.70
C LEU A 13 41.57 48.94 26.82
N VAL A 14 40.66 49.64 27.51
CA VAL A 14 39.26 49.20 27.64
C VAL A 14 38.53 49.20 26.29
N VAL A 15 38.79 50.18 25.43
CA VAL A 15 38.21 50.23 24.07
C VAL A 15 38.77 49.11 23.19
N ILE A 16 40.08 48.82 23.29
CA ILE A 16 40.71 47.73 22.52
C ILE A 16 40.17 46.37 22.98
N ILE A 17 40.09 46.13 24.30
CA ILE A 17 39.54 44.87 24.83
C ILE A 17 38.07 44.73 24.47
N GLY A 18 37.27 45.81 24.58
CA GLY A 18 35.88 45.80 24.15
C GLY A 18 35.71 45.52 22.66
N ALA A 19 36.57 46.08 21.80
CA ALA A 19 36.57 45.82 20.37
C ALA A 19 37.02 44.38 20.03
N LEU A 20 37.97 43.82 20.76
CA LEU A 20 38.42 42.43 20.59
C LEU A 20 37.35 41.44 21.06
N VAL A 21 36.71 41.70 22.20
CA VAL A 21 35.58 40.89 22.68
C VAL A 21 34.40 41.02 21.71
N TYR A 22 34.09 42.21 21.20
CA TYR A 22 33.04 42.40 20.19
C TYR A 22 33.38 41.72 18.87
N ALA A 23 34.64 41.76 18.41
CA ALA A 23 35.08 41.05 17.22
C ALA A 23 35.03 39.54 17.41
N PHE A 24 35.40 39.04 18.60
CA PHE A 24 35.32 37.63 18.97
C PHE A 24 33.86 37.16 19.10
N TRP A 25 32.97 37.98 19.65
CA TRP A 25 31.53 37.68 19.76
C TRP A 25 30.80 37.80 18.41
N ARG A 26 31.27 38.68 17.52
CA ARG A 26 30.81 38.77 16.12
C ARG A 26 31.29 37.58 15.28
N GLN A 27 32.37 36.92 15.71
CA GLN A 27 32.79 35.59 15.27
C GLN A 27 32.12 34.46 16.08
N GLY A 28 30.90 34.69 16.59
CA GLY A 28 29.96 33.63 16.95
C GLY A 28 29.55 32.84 15.71
N GLY A 29 30.53 32.21 15.07
CA GLY A 29 30.33 31.19 14.07
C GLY A 29 29.62 30.03 14.75
N ASP A 30 28.53 29.62 14.12
CA ASP A 30 28.01 28.27 14.19
C ASP A 30 29.19 27.29 14.25
N TRP A 31 29.47 26.76 15.44
CA TRP A 31 30.10 25.45 15.53
C TRP A 31 28.98 24.43 15.37
N VAL A 32 28.38 24.41 14.18
CA VAL A 32 27.87 23.15 13.66
C VAL A 32 29.12 22.30 13.50
N ASP A 33 29.23 21.27 14.33
CA ASP A 33 30.36 20.35 14.29
C ASP A 33 30.31 19.65 12.92
N TYR A 34 31.10 20.18 11.97
CA TYR A 34 31.15 19.74 10.59
C TYR A 34 31.45 18.25 10.48
N GLN A 35 32.16 17.67 11.46
CA GLN A 35 32.36 16.22 11.54
C GLN A 35 31.07 15.48 11.90
N THR A 36 30.20 16.02 12.75
CA THR A 36 28.89 15.42 13.06
C THR A 36 27.91 15.53 11.91
N GLU A 37 27.90 16.63 11.16
CA GLU A 37 27.01 16.83 10.00
C GLU A 37 27.44 15.95 8.82
N LEU A 38 28.74 15.90 8.49
CA LEU A 38 29.28 14.96 7.49
C LEU A 38 29.07 13.50 7.89
N SER A 39 29.21 13.19 9.19
CA SER A 39 28.93 11.85 9.72
C SER A 39 27.44 11.51 9.57
N ALA A 40 26.54 12.42 9.95
CA ALA A 40 25.10 12.23 9.81
C ALA A 40 24.67 12.05 8.35
N GLU A 41 25.19 12.86 7.43
CA GLU A 41 24.94 12.68 5.98
C GLU A 41 25.44 11.34 5.47
N LYS A 42 26.61 10.89 5.94
CA LYS A 42 27.17 9.59 5.59
C LYS A 42 26.26 8.46 6.06
N TRP A 43 25.81 8.51 7.32
CA TRP A 43 24.87 7.52 7.87
C TRP A 43 23.51 7.51 7.16
N ILE A 44 22.99 8.67 6.77
CA ILE A 44 21.74 8.79 6.01
C ILE A 44 21.90 8.11 4.64
N LYS A 45 22.99 8.40 3.91
CA LYS A 45 23.28 7.78 2.61
C LYS A 45 23.52 6.27 2.72
N GLU A 46 24.20 5.83 3.78
CA GLU A 46 24.39 4.40 4.06
C GLU A 46 23.07 3.70 4.37
N MET A 47 22.20 4.30 5.19
CA MET A 47 20.88 3.76 5.50
C MET A 47 19.98 3.70 4.26
N GLU A 48 20.01 4.72 3.40
CA GLU A 48 19.27 4.75 2.14
C GLU A 48 19.78 3.68 1.17
N LEU A 49 21.10 3.48 1.10
CA LEU A 49 21.70 2.39 0.33
C LEU A 49 21.29 1.02 0.87
N VAL A 50 21.32 0.82 2.20
CA VAL A 50 20.86 -0.42 2.84
C VAL A 50 19.39 -0.69 2.56
N ARG A 51 18.54 0.35 2.63
CA ARG A 51 17.12 0.25 2.27
C ARG A 51 16.95 -0.15 0.80
N MET A 52 17.64 0.51 -0.13
CA MET A 52 17.58 0.17 -1.56
C MET A 52 18.08 -1.25 -1.86
N LEU A 53 19.13 -1.70 -1.17
CA LEU A 53 19.66 -3.06 -1.31
C LEU A 53 18.70 -4.10 -0.73
N ALA A 54 18.06 -3.79 0.40
CA ALA A 54 17.02 -4.63 0.99
C ALA A 54 15.80 -4.75 0.06
N GLU A 55 15.29 -3.64 -0.48
CA GLU A 55 14.19 -3.62 -1.46
C GLU A 55 14.55 -4.44 -2.72
N ARG A 56 15.78 -4.29 -3.23
CA ARG A 56 16.27 -5.04 -4.39
C ARG A 56 16.36 -6.54 -4.13
N GLU A 57 16.82 -6.94 -2.94
CA GLU A 57 16.91 -8.36 -2.55
C GLU A 57 15.51 -8.97 -2.32
N ILE A 58 14.58 -8.23 -1.73
CA ILE A 58 13.17 -8.62 -1.61
C ILE A 58 12.57 -8.83 -3.01
N HIS A 59 12.78 -7.90 -3.94
CA HIS A 59 12.31 -8.03 -5.32
C HIS A 59 12.93 -9.24 -6.03
N ARG A 60 14.24 -9.47 -5.86
CA ARG A 60 14.96 -10.61 -6.43
C ARG A 60 14.41 -11.95 -5.90
N ARG A 61 14.12 -12.03 -4.59
CA ARG A 61 13.49 -13.21 -3.97
C ARG A 61 12.05 -13.42 -4.42
N GLY A 62 11.28 -12.34 -4.61
CA GLY A 62 9.94 -12.40 -5.19
C GLY A 62 9.96 -12.94 -6.62
N GLN A 63 10.91 -12.45 -7.44
CA GLN A 63 11.10 -12.92 -8.81
C GLN A 63 11.55 -14.39 -8.87
N SER A 64 12.49 -14.84 -8.02
CA SER A 64 12.96 -16.24 -8.04
C SER A 64 11.88 -17.24 -7.58
N ASN A 65 11.02 -16.85 -6.63
CA ASN A 65 9.86 -17.64 -6.22
C ASN A 65 8.80 -17.75 -7.33
N LEU A 66 8.57 -16.69 -8.11
CA LEU A 66 7.71 -16.73 -9.30
C LEU A 66 8.30 -17.58 -10.42
N GLN A 67 9.62 -17.54 -10.59
CA GLN A 67 10.34 -18.25 -11.65
C GLN A 67 10.36 -19.77 -11.44
N THR A 68 10.29 -20.25 -10.20
CA THR A 68 10.28 -21.68 -9.85
C THR A 68 8.89 -22.31 -9.85
N LYS A 69 7.81 -21.52 -9.77
CA LYS A 69 6.42 -22.03 -9.66
C LYS A 69 5.59 -21.95 -10.94
N GLY A 70 6.07 -21.31 -12.01
CA GLY A 70 5.28 -21.07 -13.23
C GLY A 70 4.44 -19.79 -13.12
N ARG A 71 3.81 -19.38 -14.23
CA ARG A 71 3.05 -18.12 -14.28
C ARG A 71 1.63 -18.27 -13.69
N PRO A 72 1.12 -17.30 -12.91
CA PRO A 72 -0.27 -17.27 -12.44
C PRO A 72 -1.29 -17.35 -13.58
N TRP A 73 -2.43 -17.98 -13.33
CA TRP A 73 -3.51 -18.23 -14.30
C TRP A 73 -4.03 -16.98 -15.04
N TYR A 74 -3.91 -15.80 -14.43
CA TYR A 74 -4.35 -14.53 -15.02
C TYR A 74 -3.31 -13.88 -15.94
N MET A 75 -2.08 -14.41 -15.99
CA MET A 75 -1.04 -13.96 -16.91
C MET A 75 -1.06 -14.77 -18.22
N ALA A 76 -0.59 -14.17 -19.31
CA ALA A 76 -0.48 -14.85 -20.59
C ALA A 76 0.43 -16.09 -20.50
N GLY A 77 -0.11 -17.25 -20.89
CA GLY A 77 0.55 -18.55 -20.77
C GLY A 77 0.63 -19.07 -19.33
N GLY A 78 -0.16 -18.53 -18.42
CA GLY A 78 -0.25 -18.93 -17.02
C GLY A 78 -0.88 -20.30 -16.81
N THR A 79 -0.28 -21.09 -15.93
CA THR A 79 -0.74 -22.46 -15.58
C THR A 79 -0.94 -22.66 -14.08
N VAL A 80 -0.45 -21.73 -13.25
CA VAL A 80 -0.53 -21.84 -11.79
C VAL A 80 -1.91 -21.38 -11.32
N THR A 81 -2.67 -22.32 -10.75
CA THR A 81 -4.01 -22.04 -10.24
C THR A 81 -4.02 -21.66 -8.77
N PRO A 82 -5.04 -20.93 -8.30
CA PRO A 82 -5.20 -20.57 -6.90
C PRO A 82 -5.20 -21.78 -5.95
N SER A 83 -4.61 -21.60 -4.76
CA SER A 83 -4.49 -22.65 -3.74
C SER A 83 -5.27 -22.30 -2.46
N GLN A 84 -5.57 -23.31 -1.64
CA GLN A 84 -6.26 -23.13 -0.36
C GLN A 84 -5.26 -22.75 0.74
N THR A 85 -4.58 -21.61 0.61
CA THR A 85 -3.83 -21.01 1.72
C THR A 85 -4.81 -20.20 2.55
N ALA A 86 -5.37 -20.83 3.58
CA ALA A 86 -6.31 -20.20 4.50
C ALA A 86 -5.60 -19.58 5.71
N GLY A 87 -6.17 -18.51 6.25
CA GLY A 87 -5.77 -17.95 7.55
C GLY A 87 -4.76 -16.80 7.47
N GLU A 88 -3.95 -16.68 8.51
CA GLU A 88 -3.02 -15.56 8.74
C GLU A 88 -1.94 -15.46 7.66
N GLU A 89 -1.53 -16.62 7.12
CA GLU A 89 -0.53 -16.75 6.06
C GLU A 89 -1.05 -16.39 4.66
N SER A 90 -2.35 -16.05 4.52
CA SER A 90 -2.95 -15.76 3.21
C SER A 90 -2.63 -14.37 2.69
N GLY A 91 -2.24 -13.41 3.55
CA GLY A 91 -1.95 -12.03 3.16
C GLY A 91 -3.12 -11.35 2.43
N LEU A 92 -4.36 -11.74 2.73
CA LEU A 92 -5.58 -11.25 2.06
C LEU A 92 -6.11 -9.97 2.68
N TRP A 93 -5.89 -9.79 3.98
CA TRP A 93 -6.43 -8.69 4.75
C TRP A 93 -5.40 -7.56 4.90
N PRO A 94 -5.83 -6.29 4.93
CA PRO A 94 -4.92 -5.15 5.08
C PRO A 94 -3.99 -5.25 6.29
N GLU A 95 -4.46 -5.84 7.38
CA GLU A 95 -3.73 -5.97 8.64
C GLU A 95 -2.63 -7.03 8.58
N GLN A 96 -2.71 -7.98 7.65
CA GLN A 96 -1.76 -9.08 7.51
C GLN A 96 -0.49 -8.66 6.78
N ASP A 97 -0.58 -7.68 5.88
CA ASP A 97 0.56 -7.16 5.14
C ASP A 97 0.43 -5.64 4.92
N PRO A 98 0.79 -4.84 5.94
CA PRO A 98 0.71 -3.39 5.86
C PRO A 98 1.76 -2.84 4.89
N GLY A 99 1.29 -2.19 3.82
CA GLY A 99 2.15 -1.50 2.85
C GLY A 99 2.42 -2.27 1.56
N ASP A 100 2.05 -3.54 1.47
CA ASP A 100 2.11 -4.33 0.23
C ASP A 100 0.75 -4.37 -0.51
N ASP A 101 0.80 -4.65 -1.81
CA ASP A 101 -0.38 -4.89 -2.64
C ASP A 101 -0.91 -6.33 -2.46
N ARG A 102 -2.19 -6.44 -2.18
CA ARG A 102 -2.88 -7.72 -1.93
C ARG A 102 -3.48 -8.33 -3.18
N ILE A 103 -3.41 -7.67 -4.34
CA ILE A 103 -4.04 -8.14 -5.59
C ILE A 103 -3.57 -9.55 -5.97
N THR A 104 -2.26 -9.84 -5.88
CA THR A 104 -1.74 -11.18 -6.20
C THR A 104 -2.30 -12.24 -5.25
N ASN A 105 -2.30 -11.96 -3.94
CA ASN A 105 -2.82 -12.88 -2.93
C ASN A 105 -4.32 -13.14 -3.12
N GLN A 106 -5.09 -12.08 -3.42
CA GLN A 106 -6.53 -12.16 -3.69
C GLN A 106 -6.84 -12.99 -4.95
N LEU A 107 -6.07 -12.80 -6.03
CA LEU A 107 -6.25 -13.56 -7.28
C LEU A 107 -5.78 -15.02 -7.17
N MET A 108 -4.86 -15.31 -6.25
CA MET A 108 -4.29 -16.64 -6.03
C MET A 108 -4.91 -17.39 -4.84
N PHE A 109 -5.87 -16.79 -4.15
CA PHE A 109 -6.60 -17.44 -3.07
C PHE A 109 -7.80 -18.25 -3.59
N ARG A 110 -7.91 -19.48 -3.10
CA ARG A 110 -9.09 -20.32 -3.27
C ARG A 110 -9.71 -20.60 -1.92
N PRO A 111 -10.98 -20.22 -1.69
CA PRO A 111 -11.67 -20.58 -0.45
C PRO A 111 -11.65 -22.09 -0.20
N PRO A 112 -11.55 -22.52 1.07
CA PRO A 112 -11.55 -23.93 1.40
C PRO A 112 -12.83 -24.62 0.92
N ARG A 113 -12.70 -25.88 0.44
CA ARG A 113 -13.87 -26.67 0.02
C ARG A 113 -14.66 -27.08 1.25
N LEU A 114 -15.86 -26.54 1.41
CA LEU A 114 -16.81 -26.99 2.42
C LEU A 114 -17.28 -28.42 2.12
N PRO A 115 -17.56 -29.26 3.14
CA PRO A 115 -18.08 -30.61 2.95
C PRO A 115 -19.40 -30.60 2.15
N ASP A 116 -19.73 -31.70 1.47
CA ASP A 116 -20.80 -31.76 0.46
C ASP A 116 -22.20 -31.38 0.98
N VAL A 117 -22.44 -31.53 2.29
CA VAL A 117 -23.67 -31.11 3.00
C VAL A 117 -23.79 -29.58 3.09
N MET A 118 -22.69 -28.87 2.85
CA MET A 118 -22.55 -27.41 2.83
C MET A 118 -22.16 -26.90 1.43
N LYS A 119 -22.47 -27.66 0.36
CA LYS A 119 -22.22 -27.21 -1.03
C LYS A 119 -22.72 -25.78 -1.20
N PRO A 120 -21.87 -24.85 -1.64
CA PRO A 120 -22.26 -23.46 -1.73
C PRO A 120 -23.43 -23.35 -2.71
N LYS A 121 -24.55 -22.81 -2.20
CA LYS A 121 -25.71 -22.44 -3.03
C LYS A 121 -25.20 -21.59 -4.20
N LEU A 122 -25.75 -21.83 -5.39
CA LEU A 122 -25.49 -21.01 -6.56
C LEU A 122 -25.74 -19.53 -6.22
N LYS A 123 -24.68 -18.73 -6.24
CA LYS A 123 -24.74 -17.31 -5.88
C LYS A 123 -25.31 -16.50 -7.03
N THR A 124 -26.20 -15.58 -6.73
CA THR A 124 -26.87 -14.75 -7.74
C THR A 124 -26.32 -13.34 -7.71
N ILE A 125 -25.84 -12.86 -8.85
CA ILE A 125 -25.30 -11.51 -9.01
C ILE A 125 -26.19 -10.73 -9.98
N LEU A 126 -26.81 -9.66 -9.50
CA LEU A 126 -27.70 -8.79 -10.27
C LEU A 126 -26.91 -7.65 -10.91
N LEU A 127 -27.01 -7.48 -12.23
CA LEU A 127 -26.48 -6.30 -12.92
C LEU A 127 -27.56 -5.21 -13.00
N SER A 128 -27.52 -4.23 -12.09
CA SER A 128 -28.61 -3.26 -11.91
C SER A 128 -28.83 -2.34 -13.12
N ASN A 129 -27.75 -2.00 -13.84
CA ASN A 129 -27.78 -1.15 -15.03
C ASN A 129 -28.09 -1.93 -16.33
N GLY A 130 -28.36 -3.23 -16.25
CA GLY A 130 -28.65 -4.09 -17.41
C GLY A 130 -27.40 -4.47 -18.21
N LEU A 131 -27.53 -5.42 -19.15
CA LEU A 131 -26.39 -5.96 -19.94
C LEU A 131 -25.76 -4.96 -20.91
N ARG A 132 -26.49 -3.94 -21.40
CA ARG A 132 -25.99 -3.05 -22.47
C ARG A 132 -24.74 -2.28 -22.07
N THR A 133 -24.55 -2.02 -20.78
CA THR A 133 -23.36 -1.33 -20.28
C THR A 133 -22.19 -2.29 -20.07
N TRP A 134 -22.42 -3.61 -20.04
CA TRP A 134 -21.39 -4.64 -19.81
C TRP A 134 -21.06 -5.38 -21.10
N THR A 135 -19.94 -5.02 -21.74
CA THR A 135 -19.52 -5.61 -23.02
C THR A 135 -19.19 -7.09 -22.88
N GLY A 136 -19.77 -7.95 -23.72
CA GLY A 136 -19.42 -9.38 -23.80
C GLY A 136 -19.97 -10.26 -22.66
N VAL A 137 -20.90 -9.74 -21.85
CA VAL A 137 -21.50 -10.49 -20.74
C VAL A 137 -22.82 -11.13 -21.18
N ILE A 138 -23.04 -12.39 -20.81
CA ILE A 138 -24.27 -13.15 -21.07
C ILE A 138 -24.90 -13.53 -19.72
N ARG A 139 -26.24 -13.59 -19.66
CA ARG A 139 -26.97 -14.06 -18.47
C ARG A 139 -26.62 -15.52 -18.14
N GLY A 140 -26.81 -15.92 -16.88
CA GLY A 140 -26.59 -17.30 -16.43
C GLY A 140 -25.19 -17.56 -15.88
N GLY A 141 -24.77 -18.82 -15.88
CA GLY A 141 -23.53 -19.28 -15.24
C GLY A 141 -22.33 -19.40 -16.17
N ASP A 142 -22.53 -19.42 -17.50
CA ASP A 142 -21.48 -19.79 -18.46
C ASP A 142 -20.30 -18.80 -18.49
N VAL A 143 -20.54 -17.54 -18.14
CA VAL A 143 -19.49 -16.52 -17.98
C VAL A 143 -18.42 -16.95 -16.95
N PHE A 144 -18.80 -17.77 -15.97
CA PHE A 144 -17.91 -18.25 -14.91
C PHE A 144 -17.28 -19.62 -15.21
N SER A 145 -17.55 -20.21 -16.39
CA SER A 145 -17.04 -21.55 -16.76
C SER A 145 -15.52 -21.65 -16.76
N LYS A 146 -14.83 -20.55 -17.11
CA LYS A 146 -13.37 -20.45 -17.13
C LYS A 146 -12.78 -19.96 -15.79
N CYS A 147 -13.62 -19.68 -14.79
CA CYS A 147 -13.20 -19.16 -13.50
C CYS A 147 -13.02 -20.31 -12.48
N PRO A 148 -12.03 -20.23 -11.58
CA PRO A 148 -11.86 -21.19 -10.48
C PRO A 148 -13.08 -21.28 -9.55
N VAL A 149 -13.84 -20.18 -9.46
CA VAL A 149 -15.11 -20.07 -8.72
C VAL A 149 -16.26 -20.08 -9.73
N LYS A 150 -16.89 -21.24 -9.90
CA LYS A 150 -17.94 -21.48 -10.91
C LYS A 150 -19.37 -21.52 -10.37
N SER A 151 -19.55 -21.36 -9.06
CA SER A 151 -20.86 -21.46 -8.39
C SER A 151 -21.62 -20.13 -8.35
N CYS A 152 -21.65 -19.41 -9.48
CA CYS A 152 -22.29 -18.10 -9.61
C CYS A 152 -23.19 -18.05 -10.86
N LYS A 153 -24.24 -17.22 -10.83
CA LYS A 153 -25.06 -16.86 -11.99
C LYS A 153 -25.26 -15.35 -12.07
N LEU A 154 -25.29 -14.83 -13.30
CA LEU A 154 -25.69 -13.46 -13.58
C LEU A 154 -27.19 -13.37 -13.88
N THR A 155 -27.84 -12.39 -13.26
CA THR A 155 -29.24 -12.04 -13.51
C THR A 155 -29.37 -10.56 -13.90
N LEU A 156 -30.40 -10.27 -14.69
CA LEU A 156 -30.83 -8.90 -15.00
C LEU A 156 -32.18 -8.57 -14.37
N ASP A 157 -32.80 -9.55 -13.72
CA ASP A 157 -34.12 -9.40 -13.18
C ASP A 157 -34.06 -8.57 -11.90
N LYS A 158 -34.49 -7.32 -12.00
CA LYS A 158 -34.54 -6.40 -10.85
C LYS A 158 -35.48 -6.89 -9.76
N SER A 159 -36.42 -7.79 -10.06
CA SER A 159 -37.27 -8.40 -9.04
C SER A 159 -36.48 -9.31 -8.10
N GLU A 160 -35.35 -9.88 -8.56
CA GLU A 160 -34.45 -10.69 -7.73
C GLU A 160 -33.59 -9.83 -6.78
N SER A 161 -33.69 -8.49 -6.81
CA SER A 161 -32.83 -7.59 -6.01
C SER A 161 -32.81 -7.92 -4.52
N ARG A 162 -33.96 -8.26 -3.92
CA ARG A 162 -34.03 -8.64 -2.49
C ARG A 162 -33.34 -9.95 -2.16
N THR A 163 -33.14 -10.82 -3.15
CA THR A 163 -32.64 -12.18 -2.97
C THR A 163 -31.27 -12.42 -3.59
N ALA A 164 -30.78 -11.47 -4.39
CA ALA A 164 -29.46 -11.52 -4.98
C ALA A 164 -28.38 -11.44 -3.89
N ASP A 165 -27.35 -12.26 -4.02
CA ASP A 165 -26.19 -12.27 -3.12
C ASP A 165 -25.28 -11.06 -3.38
N ALA A 166 -25.27 -10.54 -4.61
CA ALA A 166 -24.60 -9.28 -4.93
C ALA A 166 -25.40 -8.45 -5.95
N ILE A 167 -25.32 -7.12 -5.84
CA ILE A 167 -25.86 -6.18 -6.84
C ILE A 167 -24.70 -5.34 -7.37
N LEU A 168 -24.45 -5.40 -8.68
CA LEU A 168 -23.40 -4.63 -9.32
C LEU A 168 -23.97 -3.44 -10.06
N PHE A 169 -23.34 -2.29 -9.84
CA PHE A 169 -23.64 -1.03 -10.51
C PHE A 169 -22.51 -0.69 -11.49
N LYS A 170 -22.88 -0.24 -12.69
CA LYS A 170 -21.94 0.34 -13.65
C LYS A 170 -22.33 1.77 -13.96
N ASP A 171 -21.35 2.66 -13.95
CA ASP A 171 -21.41 4.10 -14.31
C ASP A 171 -22.25 4.97 -13.36
N LYS A 172 -23.34 4.44 -12.81
CA LYS A 172 -24.22 5.13 -11.86
C LYS A 172 -24.86 4.17 -10.87
N PHE A 173 -24.98 4.65 -9.63
CA PHE A 173 -25.76 3.99 -8.59
C PHE A 173 -27.26 4.18 -8.84
N VAL A 174 -28.03 3.11 -8.62
CA VAL A 174 -29.50 3.14 -8.65
C VAL A 174 -29.99 2.40 -7.43
N HIS A 175 -30.68 3.09 -6.52
CA HIS A 175 -31.15 2.46 -5.29
C HIS A 175 -32.04 1.22 -5.61
N PRO A 176 -31.76 0.04 -5.04
CA PRO A 176 -32.44 -1.22 -5.40
C PRO A 176 -33.88 -1.33 -4.86
N GLY A 177 -34.36 -0.30 -4.15
CA GLY A 177 -35.73 -0.24 -3.62
C GLY A 177 -35.94 -1.00 -2.31
N HIS A 178 -34.85 -1.42 -1.67
CA HIS A 178 -34.87 -2.04 -0.35
C HIS A 178 -33.54 -1.77 0.37
N SER A 179 -33.56 -1.86 1.70
CA SER A 179 -32.34 -1.82 2.49
C SER A 179 -31.50 -3.08 2.22
N GLN A 180 -30.18 -2.92 2.33
CA GLN A 180 -29.25 -4.03 2.22
C GLN A 180 -29.54 -5.05 3.34
N ILE A 181 -29.66 -6.32 2.96
CA ILE A 181 -29.78 -7.43 3.89
C ILE A 181 -28.38 -7.93 4.27
N ASN A 182 -28.20 -8.46 5.49
CA ASN A 182 -26.90 -8.85 6.06
C ASN A 182 -26.03 -9.79 5.21
N ARG A 183 -26.57 -10.42 4.16
CA ARG A 183 -25.86 -11.36 3.28
C ARG A 183 -25.63 -10.83 1.86
N GLN A 184 -26.16 -9.67 1.53
CA GLN A 184 -26.04 -9.05 0.22
C GLN A 184 -24.89 -8.06 0.21
N VAL A 185 -24.10 -8.05 -0.86
CA VAL A 185 -23.06 -7.06 -1.11
C VAL A 185 -23.49 -6.16 -2.27
N ASN A 186 -23.31 -4.84 -2.14
CA ASN A 186 -23.68 -3.84 -3.14
C ASN A 186 -22.45 -3.13 -3.72
#